data_AF-A0A954JRA4-F1
#
_entry.id   AF-A0A954JRA4-F1
#
_cell.length_a   1.000
_cell.length_b   1.000
_cell.length_c   1.000
_cell.angle_alpha   90.00
_cell.angle_beta   90.00
_cell.angle_gamma   90.00
#
_symmetry.space_group_name_H-M   'P 1'
#
loop_
_entity.id
_entity.type
_entity.pdbx_description
1 polymer ?
#
loop_
_entity_poly.entity_id
_entity_poly.type
_entity_poly.pdbx_seq_one_letter_code
_entity_poly.pdbx_strand_id
1 'polypeptide(L)'
;MKVNRLLAAGLVLGGLLSLSACSSGPRRLSRNWDEYVNQKYAQDSWIHGALLQDILPVYPIVGLVMAIGDTLVVNPYYFWAKDVQDRKGTAYHYEQPTSEKIVEGWGGEKKVAERTK
;
A
#
# COMPACT_ATOMS: atom_id res chain seq x y z
N MET A 1 19.00 -0.20 -36.65
CA MET A 1 18.72 -1.61 -36.31
C MET A 1 17.21 -1.82 -36.30
N LYS A 2 16.63 -2.64 -37.19
CA LYS A 2 15.20 -2.97 -37.17
C LYS A 2 14.98 -4.04 -36.11
N VAL A 3 14.47 -3.65 -34.94
CA VAL A 3 14.08 -4.61 -33.90
C VAL A 3 12.91 -5.44 -34.46
N ASN A 4 13.07 -6.75 -34.50
CA ASN A 4 12.04 -7.65 -34.99
C ASN A 4 10.84 -7.56 -34.03
N ARG A 5 9.67 -7.16 -34.53
CA ARG A 5 8.48 -6.89 -33.69
C ARG A 5 8.10 -8.09 -32.81
N LEU A 6 8.39 -9.30 -33.27
CA LEU A 6 8.18 -10.56 -32.53
C LEU A 6 9.16 -10.72 -31.35
N LEU A 7 10.42 -10.31 -31.51
CA LEU A 7 11.42 -10.32 -30.44
C LEU A 7 11.12 -9.26 -29.38
N ALA A 8 10.67 -8.06 -29.81
CA ALA A 8 10.21 -7.03 -28.88
C ALA A 8 8.98 -7.48 -28.10
N ALA A 9 7.99 -8.08 -28.78
CA ALA A 9 6.80 -8.60 -28.12
C ALA A 9 7.13 -9.73 -27.13
N GLY A 10 8.04 -10.64 -27.48
CA GLY A 10 8.49 -11.71 -26.59
C GLY A 10 9.19 -11.19 -25.33
N LEU A 11 10.06 -10.17 -25.46
CA LEU A 11 10.72 -9.54 -24.32
C LEU A 11 9.74 -8.81 -23.38
N VAL A 12 8.75 -8.12 -23.96
CA VAL A 12 7.71 -7.43 -23.17
C VAL A 12 6.82 -8.44 -22.44
N LEU A 13 6.38 -9.52 -23.10
CA LEU A 13 5.60 -10.58 -22.47
C LEU A 13 6.39 -11.29 -21.36
N GLY A 14 7.67 -11.60 -21.60
CA GLY A 14 8.54 -12.21 -20.60
C GLY A 14 8.75 -11.31 -19.38
N GLY A 15 8.91 -10.00 -19.59
CA GLY A 15 8.99 -9.01 -18.51
C GLY A 15 7.70 -8.90 -17.70
N LEU A 16 6.54 -8.91 -18.36
CA LEU A 16 5.23 -8.85 -17.69
C LEU A 16 4.95 -10.10 -16.83
N LEU A 17 5.32 -11.28 -17.32
CA LEU A 17 5.13 -12.55 -16.60
C LEU A 17 6.09 -12.71 -15.41
N SER A 18 7.27 -12.10 -15.46
CA SER A 18 8.20 -12.12 -14.33
C SER A 18 7.82 -11.12 -13.23
N LEU A 19 7.15 -10.02 -13.58
CA LEU A 19 6.58 -9.08 -12.62
C LEU A 19 5.36 -9.65 -11.85
N SER A 20 4.57 -10.54 -12.46
CA SER A 20 3.40 -11.13 -11.79
C SER A 20 3.75 -12.17 -10.73
N ALA A 21 4.89 -12.87 -10.88
CA ALA A 21 5.36 -13.88 -9.94
C ALA A 21 5.78 -13.30 -8.57
N CYS A 22 6.07 -12.00 -8.48
CA CYS A 22 6.47 -11.35 -7.23
C CYS A 22 5.29 -10.78 -6.42
N SER A 23 4.06 -10.94 -6.92
CA SER A 23 2.85 -10.46 -6.24
C SER A 23 2.31 -11.44 -5.19
N SER A 24 2.92 -12.62 -4.99
CA SER A 24 2.49 -13.57 -3.96
C SER A 24 3.25 -13.31 -2.66
N GLY A 25 2.64 -12.57 -1.74
CA GLY A 25 3.21 -12.32 -0.42
C GLY A 25 2.50 -11.19 0.32
N PRO A 26 2.52 -11.18 1.66
CA PRO A 26 2.00 -10.06 2.42
C PRO A 26 2.84 -8.81 2.14
N ARG A 27 2.17 -7.67 1.94
CA ARG A 27 2.78 -6.40 1.51
C ARG A 27 2.91 -5.47 2.71
N ARG A 28 4.14 -5.18 3.16
CA ARG A 28 4.38 -4.43 4.40
C ARG A 28 4.32 -2.92 4.17
N LEU A 29 5.08 -2.39 3.21
CA LEU A 29 5.13 -0.95 2.92
C LEU A 29 3.78 -0.43 2.44
N SER A 30 3.12 -1.13 1.51
CA SER A 30 1.84 -0.67 0.96
C SER A 30 0.74 -0.71 2.02
N ARG A 31 0.70 -1.75 2.86
CA ARG A 31 -0.33 -1.84 3.93
C ARG A 31 -0.07 -0.86 5.07
N ASN A 32 1.19 -0.60 5.42
CA ASN A 32 1.52 0.47 6.38
C ASN A 32 1.11 1.84 5.83
N TRP A 33 1.26 2.05 4.52
CA TRP A 33 0.78 3.26 3.86
C TRP A 33 -0.75 3.36 3.88
N ASP A 34 -1.46 2.27 3.56
CA ASP A 34 -2.92 2.23 3.61
C ASP A 34 -3.44 2.52 5.03
N GLU A 35 -2.78 1.97 6.06
CA GLU A 35 -3.12 2.23 7.45
C GLU A 35 -2.87 3.70 7.83
N TYR A 36 -1.73 4.26 7.42
CA TYR A 36 -1.42 5.68 7.61
C TYR A 36 -2.47 6.58 6.95
N VAL A 37 -2.81 6.31 5.69
CA VAL A 37 -3.83 7.08 4.96
C VAL A 37 -5.18 6.95 5.64
N ASN A 38 -5.56 5.74 6.09
CA ASN A 38 -6.82 5.53 6.80
C ASN A 38 -6.87 6.27 8.15
N GLN A 39 -5.77 6.27 8.91
CA GLN A 39 -5.66 7.05 10.15
C GLN A 39 -5.75 8.55 9.88
N LYS A 40 -5.12 9.05 8.81
CA LYS A 40 -5.17 10.47 8.42
C LYS A 40 -6.53 10.87 7.90
N TYR A 41 -7.17 10.01 7.12
CA TYR A 41 -8.54 10.20 6.67
C TYR A 41 -9.51 10.29 7.85
N ALA A 42 -9.33 9.45 8.88
CA ALA A 42 -10.13 9.51 10.10
C ALA A 42 -9.91 10.80 10.92
N GLN A 43 -8.77 11.47 10.75
CA GLN A 43 -8.47 12.75 11.41
C GLN A 43 -9.11 13.94 10.67
N ASP A 44 -8.97 13.98 9.34
CA ASP A 44 -9.54 15.04 8.50
C ASP A 44 -9.84 14.50 7.09
N SER A 45 -11.11 14.25 6.82
CA SER A 45 -11.57 13.70 5.55
C SER A 45 -11.50 14.71 4.40
N TRP A 46 -11.47 16.01 4.67
CA TRP A 46 -11.40 17.03 3.62
C TRP A 46 -9.98 17.16 3.08
N ILE A 47 -8.99 17.28 3.97
CA ILE A 47 -7.59 17.39 3.56
C ILE A 47 -7.10 16.04 3.02
N HIS A 48 -7.34 14.95 3.75
CA HIS A 48 -6.74 13.67 3.41
C HIS A 48 -7.57 12.84 2.41
N GLY A 49 -8.87 13.08 2.31
CA GLY A 49 -9.73 12.55 1.26
C GLY A 49 -9.78 13.49 0.07
N ALA A 50 -10.59 14.55 0.15
CA ALA A 50 -10.88 15.38 -1.02
C ALA A 50 -9.62 16.04 -1.63
N LEU A 51 -8.73 16.62 -0.81
CA LEU A 51 -7.57 17.34 -1.33
C LEU A 51 -6.42 16.41 -1.75
N LEU A 52 -6.00 15.46 -0.90
CA LEU A 52 -4.78 14.65 -1.11
C LEU A 52 -5.00 13.28 -1.77
N GLN A 53 -6.25 12.79 -1.81
CA GLN A 53 -6.63 11.60 -2.55
C GLN A 53 -7.14 11.98 -3.95
N ASP A 54 -8.10 12.91 -4.02
CA ASP A 54 -8.89 13.15 -5.25
C ASP A 54 -8.40 14.35 -6.09
N ILE A 55 -8.16 15.52 -5.48
CA ILE A 55 -7.80 16.74 -6.23
C ILE A 55 -6.31 16.76 -6.59
N LEU A 56 -5.45 16.57 -5.59
CA LEU A 56 -4.02 16.39 -5.73
C LEU A 56 -3.75 14.91 -5.44
N PRO A 57 -3.53 14.06 -6.44
CA PRO A 57 -3.43 12.61 -6.27
C PRO A 57 -2.09 12.18 -5.64
N VAL A 58 -1.70 12.82 -4.54
CA VAL A 58 -0.47 12.56 -3.78
C VAL A 58 -0.52 11.17 -3.17
N TYR A 59 -1.63 10.80 -2.54
CA TYR A 59 -1.79 9.50 -1.89
C TYR A 59 -1.74 8.31 -2.86
N PRO A 60 -2.41 8.35 -4.02
CA PRO A 60 -2.22 7.36 -5.08
C PRO A 60 -0.78 7.23 -5.56
N ILE A 61 -0.07 8.36 -5.77
CA ILE A 61 1.32 8.34 -6.26
C ILE A 61 2.25 7.70 -5.23
N VAL A 62 2.17 8.13 -3.97
CA VAL A 62 3.00 7.56 -2.89
C VAL A 62 2.65 6.09 -2.65
N GLY A 63 1.35 5.74 -2.69
CA GLY A 63 0.90 4.35 -2.58
C GLY A 63 1.45 3.45 -3.69
N LEU A 64 1.54 3.94 -4.92
CA LEU A 64 2.17 3.22 -6.03
C LEU A 64 3.66 2.99 -5.78
N VAL A 65 4.40 4.01 -5.32
CA VAL A 65 5.83 3.88 -4.99
C VAL A 65 6.05 2.85 -3.88
N MET A 66 5.19 2.86 -2.84
CA MET A 66 5.23 1.87 -1.77
C MET A 66 4.92 0.46 -2.27
N ALA A 67 3.94 0.29 -3.15
CA ALA A 67 3.61 -1.00 -3.77
C ALA A 67 4.76 -1.54 -4.64
N ILE A 68 5.47 -0.67 -5.36
CA ILE A 68 6.67 -1.02 -6.12
C ILE A 68 7.78 -1.46 -5.17
N GLY A 69 8.01 -0.72 -4.08
CA GLY A 69 9.00 -1.07 -3.05
C GLY A 69 8.72 -2.42 -2.40
N ASP A 70 7.45 -2.71 -2.10
CA ASP A 70 7.05 -4.03 -1.59
C ASP A 70 7.31 -5.13 -2.61
N THR A 71 6.92 -4.91 -3.87
CA THR A 71 7.02 -5.94 -4.91
C THR A 71 8.48 -6.20 -5.31
N LEU A 72 9.33 -5.19 -5.40
CA LEU A 72 10.69 -5.33 -5.92
C LEU A 72 11.74 -5.54 -4.83
N VAL A 73 11.48 -5.13 -3.59
CA VAL A 73 12.49 -5.14 -2.53
C VAL A 73 12.03 -5.99 -1.35
N VAL A 74 10.91 -5.64 -0.72
CA VAL A 74 10.50 -6.28 0.54
C VAL A 74 10.08 -7.74 0.32
N ASN A 75 9.19 -8.01 -0.64
CA ASN A 75 8.70 -9.37 -0.89
C ASN A 75 9.83 -10.33 -1.30
N PRO A 76 10.70 -10.01 -2.29
CA PRO A 76 11.83 -10.87 -2.62
C PRO A 76 12.78 -11.08 -1.45
N TYR A 77 13.10 -10.00 -0.71
CA TYR A 77 14.03 -10.10 0.41
C TYR A 77 13.51 -11.05 1.49
N TYR A 78 12.28 -10.86 1.95
CA TYR A 78 11.70 -11.73 2.98
C TYR A 78 11.43 -13.15 2.47
N PHE A 79 11.03 -13.29 1.21
CA PHE A 79 10.86 -14.61 0.60
C PHE A 79 12.17 -15.40 0.60
N TRP A 80 13.24 -14.85 0.02
CA TRP A 80 14.52 -15.55 -0.11
C TRP A 80 15.29 -15.65 1.19
N ALA A 81 15.24 -14.64 2.05
CA ALA A 81 16.01 -14.60 3.28
C ALA A 81 15.34 -15.33 4.45
N LYS A 82 14.00 -15.49 4.45
CA LYS A 82 13.28 -16.06 5.59
C LYS A 82 12.32 -17.17 5.18
N ASP A 83 11.41 -16.91 4.25
CA ASP A 83 10.33 -17.86 3.96
C ASP A 83 10.83 -19.13 3.26
N VAL A 84 11.84 -19.00 2.39
CA VAL A 84 12.48 -20.15 1.72
C VAL A 84 13.27 -21.00 2.72
N GLN A 85 13.86 -20.38 3.74
CA GLN A 85 14.66 -21.08 4.74
C GLN A 85 13.79 -21.86 5.72
N ASP A 86 12.72 -21.21 6.22
CA ASP A 86 11.85 -21.78 7.25
C ASP A 86 10.62 -22.51 6.70
N ARG A 87 10.40 -22.48 5.37
CA ARG A 87 9.21 -23.01 4.66
C ARG A 87 7.87 -22.52 5.26
N LYS A 88 7.89 -21.38 5.94
CA LYS A 88 6.74 -20.71 6.54
C LYS A 88 6.66 -19.31 5.94
N GLY A 89 5.46 -18.87 5.57
CA GLY A 89 5.26 -17.50 5.11
C GLY A 89 5.43 -16.51 6.27
N THR A 90 6.18 -15.43 6.06
CA THR A 90 6.27 -14.35 7.04
C THR A 90 4.94 -13.59 7.07
N ALA A 91 4.14 -13.78 8.12
CA ALA A 91 2.98 -12.93 8.37
C ALA A 91 3.45 -11.62 9.03
N TYR A 92 3.12 -10.48 8.43
CA TYR A 92 3.30 -9.18 9.09
C TYR A 92 2.08 -8.90 9.97
N HIS A 93 2.33 -8.54 11.22
CA HIS A 93 1.31 -8.02 12.12
C HIS A 93 1.08 -6.55 11.82
N TYR A 94 -0.19 -6.15 11.72
CA TYR A 94 -0.61 -4.77 11.51
C TYR A 94 -1.39 -4.33 12.73
N GLU A 95 -1.13 -3.12 13.19
CA GLU A 95 -1.89 -2.52 14.26
C GLU A 95 -3.24 -2.05 13.70
N GLN A 96 -4.26 -1.93 14.55
CA GLN A 96 -5.52 -1.34 14.13
C GLN A 96 -5.38 0.18 14.24
N PRO A 97 -5.95 0.94 13.28
CA PRO A 97 -5.94 2.39 13.36
C PRO A 97 -6.65 2.84 14.64
N THR A 98 -5.91 3.44 15.57
CA THR A 98 -6.47 3.99 16.81
C THR A 98 -7.14 5.32 16.47
N SER A 99 -8.42 5.29 16.15
CA SER A 99 -9.23 6.51 15.94
C SER A 99 -9.63 7.11 17.29
N GLU A 100 -8.66 7.64 18.04
CA GLU A 100 -8.92 8.42 19.24
C GLU A 100 -8.53 9.88 18.98
N LYS A 101 -9.43 10.60 18.30
CA LYS A 101 -9.79 12.01 18.60
C LYS A 101 -10.86 12.52 17.63
N ILE A 102 -11.76 13.29 18.21
CA ILE A 102 -13.02 13.84 17.69
C ILE A 102 -12.79 14.61 16.39
N VAL A 103 -13.50 14.22 15.33
CA VAL A 103 -13.62 15.01 14.10
C VAL A 103 -14.52 16.21 14.40
N GLU A 104 -13.94 17.40 14.47
CA GLU A 104 -14.71 18.65 14.52
C GLU A 104 -15.25 18.90 13.10
N GLY A 105 -16.44 18.38 12.82
CA GLY A 105 -17.14 18.65 11.57
C GLY A 105 -17.40 20.15 11.42
N TRP A 106 -17.34 20.65 10.17
CA TRP A 106 -17.75 22.01 9.81
C TRP A 106 -19.25 22.19 10.06
N GLY A 107 -19.58 22.48 11.31
CA GLY A 107 -20.95 22.43 11.83
C GLY A 107 -21.02 21.96 13.29
N GLY A 108 -20.16 22.49 14.17
CA GLY A 108 -20.46 22.70 15.60
C GLY A 108 -21.08 21.59 16.47
N GLU A 109 -20.97 20.31 16.13
CA GLU A 109 -21.41 19.22 17.03
C GLU A 109 -20.23 18.33 17.43
N LYS A 110 -19.82 18.47 18.70
CA LYS A 110 -18.88 17.57 19.36
C LYS A 110 -19.61 16.29 19.74
N LYS A 111 -19.35 15.18 19.03
CA LYS A 111 -19.69 13.84 19.53
C LYS A 111 -18.43 13.12 19.97
N VAL A 112 -18.29 13.03 21.30
CA VAL A 112 -17.28 12.20 21.97
C VAL A 112 -17.66 10.75 21.74
N ALA A 113 -16.88 10.02 20.95
CA ALA A 113 -17.05 8.58 20.79
C ALA A 113 -16.51 7.89 22.05
N GLU A 114 -17.43 7.27 22.79
CA GLU A 114 -17.16 6.47 23.98
C GLU A 114 -16.46 5.16 23.60
N ARG A 115 -15.33 4.85 24.27
CA ARG A 115 -14.62 3.57 24.11
C ARG A 115 -15.47 2.43 24.66
N THR A 116 -15.90 1.51 23.82
CA THR A 116 -16.29 0.16 24.28
C THR A 116 -15.10 -0.77 24.07
N LYS A 117 -14.61 -1.32 25.19
CA LYS A 117 -13.49 -2.28 25.27
C LYS A 117 -13.79 -3.59 24.56
#